data_AF-A0A933VGJ6-F1
#
_entry.id   AF-A0A933VGJ6-F1
#
_cell.length_a   1.000
_cell.length_b   1.000
_cell.length_c   1.000
_cell.angle_alpha   90.00
_cell.angle_beta   90.00
_cell.angle_gamma   90.00
#
_symmetry.space_group_name_H-M   'P 1'
#
loop_
_entity.id
_entity.type
_entity.pdbx_description
1 polymer ?
#
loop_
_entity_poly.entity_id
_entity_poly.type
_entity_poly.pdbx_seq_one_letter_code
_entity_poly.pdbx_strand_id
1 'polypeptide(L)'
;MERTMIMLAVMLGTMLGVFAHAEEQKYMPMPPAFSAQANPEETLRTYPLGVITKQAAFSHHGQATRAVKLPNGNEGWVYQSGEESGLRTYTLEFDGQDRVVDVLYNERGRHNGMTALQVQAQAAKILGPEAEPAPFEKHSSEEYRQSK
;
A
#
# COMPACT_ATOMS: atom_id res chain seq x y z
N MET A 1 -5.63 -11.33 -68.16
CA MET A 1 -5.94 -11.89 -66.83
C MET A 1 -5.00 -11.28 -65.79
N GLU A 2 -5.02 -9.95 -65.57
CA GLU A 2 -3.96 -9.27 -64.79
C GLU A 2 -4.45 -8.08 -63.97
N ARG A 3 -5.76 -7.97 -63.69
CA ARG A 3 -6.29 -6.88 -62.85
C ARG A 3 -6.99 -7.35 -61.59
N THR A 4 -7.25 -8.65 -61.47
CA THR A 4 -7.93 -9.25 -60.31
C THR A 4 -6.99 -9.63 -59.17
N MET A 5 -5.68 -9.72 -59.40
CA MET A 5 -4.71 -10.11 -58.36
C MET A 5 -4.16 -8.96 -57.52
N ILE A 6 -4.40 -7.69 -57.88
CA ILE A 6 -3.89 -6.56 -57.08
C ILE A 6 -4.85 -6.19 -55.94
N MET A 7 -6.13 -6.55 -56.03
CA MET A 7 -7.09 -6.32 -54.94
C MET A 7 -6.98 -7.31 -53.77
N LEU A 8 -6.23 -8.41 -53.91
CA LEU A 8 -6.06 -9.36 -52.80
C LEU A 8 -4.95 -8.96 -51.81
N ALA A 9 -4.08 -8.01 -52.17
CA ALA A 9 -2.93 -7.63 -51.34
C ALA A 9 -3.21 -6.48 -50.35
N VAL A 10 -4.35 -5.78 -50.46
CA VAL A 10 -4.65 -4.60 -49.61
C VAL A 10 -5.53 -4.96 -48.40
N MET A 11 -6.10 -6.17 -48.34
CA MET A 11 -6.96 -6.63 -47.24
C MET A 11 -6.20 -7.31 -46.08
N LEU A 12 -4.86 -7.33 -46.10
CA LEU A 12 -4.05 -8.08 -45.12
C LEU A 12 -3.17 -7.20 -44.21
N GLY A 13 -3.49 -5.91 -44.07
CA GLY A 13 -2.61 -4.91 -43.47
C GLY A 13 -3.10 -4.21 -42.20
N THR A 14 -4.16 -4.68 -41.52
CA THR A 14 -4.72 -3.97 -40.35
C THR A 14 -4.94 -4.88 -39.13
N MET A 15 -4.01 -5.79 -38.85
CA MET A 15 -4.03 -6.62 -37.63
C MET A 15 -2.63 -6.75 -37.00
N LEU A 16 -1.82 -5.69 -37.04
CA LEU A 16 -0.55 -5.62 -36.31
C LEU A 16 -0.60 -4.40 -35.38
N GLY A 17 -1.25 -4.54 -34.23
CA GLY A 17 -1.28 -3.44 -33.26
C GLY A 17 -1.95 -3.69 -31.92
N VAL A 18 -2.45 -4.90 -31.60
CA VAL A 18 -3.12 -5.14 -30.31
C VAL A 18 -2.64 -6.44 -29.67
N PHE A 19 -1.34 -6.64 -29.52
CA PHE A 19 -0.81 -7.73 -28.68
C PHE A 19 0.37 -7.29 -27.78
N ALA A 20 0.56 -5.99 -27.57
CA ALA A 20 1.61 -5.47 -26.68
C ALA A 20 1.12 -5.18 -25.25
N HIS A 21 0.01 -5.77 -24.79
CA HIS A 21 -0.52 -5.61 -23.42
C HIS A 21 -0.76 -6.96 -22.71
N ALA A 22 -0.23 -8.07 -23.24
CA ALA A 22 -0.43 -9.38 -22.62
C ALA A 22 0.73 -9.82 -21.69
N GLU A 23 1.86 -9.10 -21.66
CA GLU A 23 3.01 -9.48 -20.83
C GLU A 23 3.10 -8.75 -19.47
N GLU A 24 2.23 -7.78 -19.21
CA GLU A 24 2.20 -7.03 -17.94
C GLU A 24 1.18 -7.60 -16.94
N GLN A 25 0.79 -8.87 -17.10
CA GLN A 25 0.25 -9.70 -16.01
C GLN A 25 1.35 -10.55 -15.36
N LYS A 26 2.61 -10.10 -15.42
CA LYS A 26 3.68 -10.58 -14.55
C LYS A 26 3.28 -10.31 -13.10
N TYR A 27 2.87 -11.37 -12.40
CA TYR A 27 2.68 -11.47 -10.94
C TYR A 27 2.76 -10.12 -10.22
N MET A 28 1.61 -9.43 -10.11
CA MET A 28 1.52 -8.31 -9.18
C MET A 28 1.90 -8.85 -7.79
N PRO A 29 2.81 -8.18 -7.05
CA PRO A 29 3.19 -8.65 -5.74
C PRO A 29 1.93 -8.73 -4.87
N MET A 30 1.73 -9.87 -4.21
CA MET A 30 0.64 -10.02 -3.26
C MET A 30 0.92 -9.07 -2.08
N PRO A 31 -0.06 -8.23 -1.67
CA PRO A 31 0.16 -7.34 -0.55
C PRO A 31 0.33 -8.18 0.74
N PRO A 32 1.32 -7.86 1.60
CA PRO A 32 1.44 -8.52 2.89
C PRO A 32 0.20 -8.30 3.76
N ALA A 33 -0.21 -9.30 4.55
CA ALA A 33 -1.30 -9.16 5.53
C ALA A 33 -0.76 -9.01 6.96
N PHE A 34 -1.47 -8.21 7.77
CA PHE A 34 -1.28 -8.20 9.21
C PHE A 34 -2.09 -9.32 9.85
N SER A 35 -1.48 -10.06 10.78
CA SER A 35 -2.12 -11.11 11.57
C SER A 35 -1.74 -10.97 13.04
N ALA A 36 -2.33 -11.79 13.91
CA ALA A 36 -1.95 -11.82 15.32
C ALA A 36 -0.51 -12.34 15.52
N GLN A 37 -0.02 -13.17 14.61
CA GLN A 37 1.28 -13.85 14.70
C GLN A 37 2.40 -13.10 13.97
N ALA A 38 2.08 -12.28 12.97
CA ALA A 38 3.08 -11.54 12.19
C ALA A 38 3.70 -10.39 12.99
N ASN A 39 5.01 -10.16 12.81
CA ASN A 39 5.68 -8.95 13.31
C ASN A 39 5.27 -7.76 12.43
N PRO A 40 4.58 -6.74 12.97
CA PRO A 40 4.09 -5.63 12.17
C PRO A 40 5.21 -4.80 11.53
N GLU A 41 6.33 -4.60 12.22
CA GLU A 41 7.45 -3.81 11.69
C GLU A 41 8.08 -4.48 10.47
N GLU A 42 8.21 -5.82 10.50
CA GLU A 42 8.71 -6.59 9.37
C GLU A 42 7.77 -6.47 8.16
N THR A 43 6.46 -6.63 8.39
CA THR A 43 5.43 -6.43 7.36
C THR A 43 5.52 -5.03 6.74
N LEU A 44 5.64 -3.99 7.57
CA LEU A 44 5.75 -2.59 7.13
C LEU A 44 7.04 -2.35 6.33
N ARG A 45 8.17 -2.90 6.78
CA ARG A 45 9.48 -2.75 6.13
C ARG A 45 9.50 -3.31 4.72
N THR A 46 8.76 -4.39 4.48
CA THR A 46 8.72 -5.07 3.17
C THR A 46 7.49 -4.71 2.33
N TYR A 47 6.62 -3.82 2.80
CA TYR A 47 5.38 -3.51 2.09
C TYR A 47 5.69 -2.82 0.74
N PRO A 48 5.21 -3.35 -0.40
CA PRO A 48 5.58 -2.84 -1.72
C PRO A 48 4.80 -1.56 -2.09
N LEU A 49 5.19 -0.44 -1.47
CA LEU A 49 4.61 0.89 -1.68
C LEU A 49 4.75 1.33 -3.14
N GLY A 50 3.73 2.00 -3.66
CA GLY A 50 3.65 2.47 -5.05
C GLY A 50 3.45 1.36 -6.10
N VAL A 51 3.39 0.10 -5.69
CA VAL A 51 3.19 -1.06 -6.59
C VAL A 51 1.83 -1.70 -6.41
N ILE A 52 1.36 -1.86 -5.16
CA ILE A 52 0.05 -2.47 -4.88
C ILE A 52 -1.07 -1.55 -5.36
N THR A 53 -1.90 -2.05 -6.27
CA THR A 53 -3.12 -1.35 -6.69
C THR A 53 -4.26 -1.55 -5.69
N LYS A 54 -5.22 -0.64 -5.69
CA LYS A 54 -6.46 -0.73 -4.91
C LYS A 54 -7.25 -2.01 -5.22
N GLN A 55 -7.25 -2.43 -6.48
CA GLN A 55 -7.84 -3.71 -6.89
C GLN A 55 -7.10 -4.90 -6.28
N ALA A 56 -5.76 -4.92 -6.30
CA ALA A 56 -4.98 -5.99 -5.67
C ALA A 56 -5.18 -6.02 -4.16
N ALA A 57 -5.22 -4.84 -3.52
CA ALA A 57 -5.53 -4.71 -2.10
C ALA A 57 -6.93 -5.27 -1.78
N PHE A 58 -7.95 -4.94 -2.58
CA PHE A 58 -9.29 -5.49 -2.42
C PHE A 58 -9.33 -7.01 -2.61
N SER A 59 -8.72 -7.52 -3.67
CA SER A 59 -8.67 -8.96 -3.96
C SER A 59 -7.98 -9.76 -2.85
N HIS A 60 -7.03 -9.17 -2.14
CA HIS A 60 -6.28 -9.84 -1.08
C HIS A 60 -6.87 -9.64 0.32
N HIS A 61 -7.20 -8.41 0.71
CA HIS A 61 -7.70 -8.10 2.05
C HIS A 61 -9.23 -8.18 2.16
N GLY A 62 -9.93 -8.23 1.03
CA GLY A 62 -11.38 -8.13 0.99
C GLY A 62 -11.90 -6.72 1.28
N GLN A 63 -13.17 -6.66 1.66
CA GLN A 63 -13.84 -5.41 1.98
C GLN A 63 -13.23 -4.77 3.23
N ALA A 64 -12.86 -3.49 3.12
CA ALA A 64 -12.41 -2.70 4.25
C ALA A 64 -13.49 -2.56 5.32
N THR A 65 -13.10 -2.51 6.60
CA THR A 65 -14.01 -2.20 7.70
C THR A 65 -14.64 -0.81 7.51
N ARG A 66 -13.86 0.15 7.00
CA ARG A 66 -14.35 1.46 6.55
C ARG A 66 -13.38 2.11 5.57
N ALA A 67 -13.91 2.96 4.70
CA ALA A 67 -13.12 3.93 3.94
C ALA A 67 -13.14 5.29 4.66
N VAL A 68 -12.01 6.00 4.65
CA VAL A 68 -11.84 7.33 5.27
C VAL A 68 -11.14 8.29 4.31
N LYS A 69 -11.33 9.59 4.49
CA LYS A 69 -10.51 10.63 3.88
C LYS A 69 -9.43 11.04 4.88
N LEU A 70 -8.16 10.89 4.53
CA LEU A 70 -7.04 11.29 5.37
C LEU A 70 -6.82 12.81 5.33
N PRO A 71 -6.12 13.41 6.32
CA PRO A 71 -5.90 14.86 6.38
C PRO A 71 -5.19 15.44 5.15
N ASN A 72 -4.34 14.65 4.49
CA ASN A 72 -3.67 15.02 3.24
C ASN A 72 -4.58 14.94 2.00
N GLY A 73 -5.84 14.53 2.16
CA GLY A 73 -6.79 14.36 1.07
C GLY A 73 -6.73 13.01 0.37
N ASN A 74 -5.90 12.06 0.80
CA ASN A 74 -5.87 10.72 0.23
C ASN A 74 -7.00 9.84 0.78
N GLU A 75 -7.40 8.81 0.03
CA GLU A 75 -8.34 7.80 0.51
C GLU A 75 -7.60 6.77 1.37
N GLY A 76 -8.19 6.39 2.50
CA GLY A 76 -7.68 5.36 3.38
C GLY A 76 -8.67 4.21 3.55
N TRP A 77 -8.23 2.97 3.41
CA TRP A 77 -9.01 1.78 3.76
C TRP A 77 -8.55 1.22 5.09
N VAL A 78 -9.45 1.20 6.07
CA VAL A 78 -9.16 0.74 7.43
C VAL A 78 -9.60 -0.70 7.58
N TYR A 79 -8.70 -1.52 8.12
CA TYR A 79 -8.89 -2.91 8.44
C TYR A 79 -8.67 -3.18 9.92
N GLN A 80 -9.20 -4.30 10.39
CA GLN A 80 -8.99 -4.80 11.74
C GLN A 80 -8.50 -6.25 11.67
N SER A 81 -7.56 -6.60 12.53
CA SER A 81 -7.03 -7.96 12.68
C SER A 81 -6.87 -8.30 14.17
N GLY A 82 -6.99 -9.58 14.52
CA GLY A 82 -6.93 -10.05 15.91
C GLY A 82 -8.30 -10.13 16.61
N GLU A 83 -8.31 -10.60 17.86
CA GLU A 83 -9.50 -10.79 18.70
C GLU A 83 -9.67 -9.67 19.74
N GLU A 84 -10.81 -9.60 20.45
CA GLU A 84 -11.22 -8.50 21.36
C GLU A 84 -10.10 -7.97 22.30
N SER A 85 -9.23 -8.85 22.80
CA SER A 85 -8.14 -8.50 23.72
C SER A 85 -6.86 -7.98 23.03
N GLY A 86 -6.78 -8.04 21.70
CA GLY A 86 -5.61 -7.73 20.88
C GLY A 86 -5.93 -7.15 19.50
N LEU A 87 -7.04 -6.39 19.38
CA LEU A 87 -7.46 -5.79 18.12
C LEU A 87 -6.40 -4.81 17.59
N ARG A 88 -5.92 -5.09 16.38
CA ARG A 88 -4.92 -4.31 15.63
C ARG A 88 -5.61 -3.66 14.45
N THR A 89 -5.39 -2.37 14.25
CA THR A 89 -5.95 -1.66 13.10
C THR A 89 -4.83 -1.24 12.17
N TYR A 90 -5.08 -1.36 10.87
CA TYR A 90 -4.17 -0.83 9.87
C TYR A 90 -4.94 -0.11 8.77
N THR A 91 -4.34 0.94 8.22
CA THR A 91 -4.93 1.72 7.13
C THR A 91 -4.03 1.61 5.91
N LEU A 92 -4.60 1.24 4.77
CA LEU A 92 -3.95 1.38 3.46
C LEU A 92 -4.29 2.77 2.92
N GLU A 93 -3.28 3.59 2.67
CA GLU A 93 -3.45 4.90 2.04
C GLU A 93 -3.24 4.80 0.52
N PHE A 94 -4.16 5.36 -0.26
CA PHE A 94 -4.12 5.33 -1.72
C PHE A 94 -3.85 6.72 -2.31
N ASP A 95 -2.99 6.78 -3.32
CA ASP A 95 -2.79 7.97 -4.15
C ASP A 95 -3.90 8.17 -5.20
N GLY A 96 -3.82 9.26 -5.96
CA GLY A 96 -4.73 9.54 -7.07
C GLY A 96 -4.63 8.58 -8.26
N GLN A 97 -3.71 7.62 -8.23
CA GLN A 97 -3.52 6.57 -9.23
C GLN A 97 -3.98 5.20 -8.71
N ASP A 98 -4.73 5.18 -7.60
CA ASP A 98 -5.23 3.98 -6.93
C ASP A 98 -4.13 3.01 -6.49
N ARG A 99 -2.99 3.52 -6.01
CA ARG A 99 -1.87 2.71 -5.50
C ARG A 99 -1.64 2.95 -4.02
N VAL A 100 -1.28 1.89 -3.29
CA VAL A 100 -0.94 1.98 -1.86
C VAL A 100 0.38 2.75 -1.71
N VAL A 101 0.32 3.93 -1.09
CA VAL A 101 1.49 4.81 -0.89
C VAL A 101 1.96 4.89 0.55
N ASP A 102 1.11 4.52 1.51
CA ASP A 102 1.53 4.26 2.88
C ASP A 102 0.63 3.20 3.54
N VAL A 103 1.13 2.61 4.62
CA VAL A 103 0.41 1.67 5.48
C VAL A 103 0.59 2.12 6.92
N LEU A 104 -0.50 2.54 7.56
CA LEU A 104 -0.47 3.06 8.92
C LEU A 104 -0.95 1.97 9.88
N TYR A 105 -0.04 1.42 10.69
CA TYR A 105 -0.32 0.35 11.63
C TYR A 105 -0.49 0.86 13.06
N ASN A 106 -1.48 0.35 13.79
CA ASN A 106 -1.77 0.71 15.17
C ASN A 106 -2.16 -0.50 16.03
N GLU A 107 -1.52 -0.64 17.19
CA GLU A 107 -1.90 -1.58 18.25
C GLU A 107 -2.59 -0.80 19.39
N ARG A 108 -3.93 -0.86 19.50
CA ARG A 108 -4.78 -0.19 20.51
C ARG A 108 -4.48 1.30 20.84
N GLY A 109 -5.45 2.18 20.52
CA GLY A 109 -5.49 3.58 21.00
C GLY A 109 -5.19 4.64 19.93
N ARG A 110 -5.15 5.93 20.31
CA ARG A 110 -4.76 7.04 19.42
C ARG A 110 -3.32 6.82 18.95
N HIS A 111 -3.19 6.38 17.71
CA HIS A 111 -2.01 6.43 16.85
C HIS A 111 -0.67 6.15 17.54
N ASN A 112 -0.36 4.88 17.81
CA ASN A 112 1.01 4.47 18.13
C ASN A 112 1.91 4.53 16.86
N GLY A 113 1.28 4.69 15.68
CA GLY A 113 1.81 5.51 14.59
C GLY A 113 3.01 4.97 13.84
N MET A 114 3.15 3.65 13.66
CA MET A 114 4.15 3.12 12.72
C MET A 114 3.60 3.16 11.30
N THR A 115 4.37 3.74 10.38
CA THR A 115 4.03 3.69 8.94
C THR A 115 5.08 2.97 8.12
N ALA A 116 4.65 2.35 7.03
CA ALA A 116 5.55 1.69 6.10
C ALA A 116 6.52 2.70 5.50
N LEU A 117 6.04 3.90 5.17
CA LEU A 117 6.89 4.98 4.65
C LEU A 117 8.00 5.35 5.64
N GLN A 118 7.67 5.51 6.92
CA GLN A 118 8.66 5.84 7.96
C GLN A 118 9.68 4.73 8.16
N VAL A 119 9.22 3.49 8.33
CA VAL A 119 10.09 2.32 8.55
C VAL A 119 11.04 2.12 7.36
N GLN A 120 10.54 2.28 6.13
CA GLN A 120 11.36 2.13 4.93
C GLN A 120 12.33 3.30 4.73
N ALA A 121 11.91 4.53 4.99
CA ALA A 121 12.79 5.70 4.87
C ALA A 121 13.92 5.69 5.91
N GLN A 122 13.65 5.20 7.13
CA GLN A 122 14.69 4.98 8.14
C GLN A 122 15.67 3.87 7.72
N ALA A 123 15.17 2.74 7.22
CA ALA A 123 16.01 1.64 6.71
C ALA A 123 16.90 2.10 5.54
N ALA A 124 16.37 2.96 4.67
CA ALA A 124 17.10 3.55 3.55
C ALA A 124 18.05 4.70 3.96
N LYS A 125 18.10 5.07 5.25
CA LYS A 125 18.86 6.22 5.78
C LYS A 125 18.52 7.55 5.08
N ILE A 126 17.30 7.66 4.57
CA ILE A 126 16.75 8.89 3.99
C ILE A 126 16.37 9.85 5.13
N LEU A 127 15.88 9.28 6.22
CA LEU A 127 15.67 9.98 7.48
C LEU A 127 17.03 10.10 8.20
N GLY A 128 17.46 11.33 8.48
CA GLY A 128 18.65 11.60 9.29
C GLY A 128 18.45 11.18 10.76
N PRO A 129 19.50 11.18 11.59
CA PRO A 129 19.38 10.89 13.03
C PRO A 129 18.49 11.90 13.78
N GLU A 130 18.20 13.06 13.17
CA GLU A 130 17.28 14.08 13.66
C GLU A 130 15.83 13.88 13.21
N ALA A 131 15.52 12.85 12.41
CA ALA A 131 14.12 12.55 12.13
C ALA A 131 13.45 12.25 13.46
N GLU A 132 12.58 13.18 13.89
CA GLU A 132 11.91 13.05 15.16
C GLU A 132 11.25 11.66 15.20
N PRO A 133 11.42 10.92 16.30
CA PRO A 133 10.64 9.72 16.49
C PRO A 133 9.18 10.06 16.28
N ALA A 134 8.38 9.11 15.79
CA ALA A 134 6.96 9.34 15.55
C ALA A 134 6.39 10.11 16.76
N PRO A 135 5.60 11.19 16.59
CA PRO A 135 5.23 12.14 17.66
C PRO A 135 4.43 11.52 18.82
N PHE A 136 4.26 10.20 18.80
CA PHE A 136 3.58 9.36 19.78
C PHE A 136 4.43 8.17 20.24
N GLU A 137 5.75 8.17 19.99
CA GLU A 137 6.66 7.32 20.76
C GLU A 137 6.33 7.57 22.23
N LYS A 138 6.03 6.50 22.96
CA LYS A 138 5.56 6.59 24.34
C LYS A 138 6.64 7.30 25.15
N HIS A 139 6.47 8.60 25.39
CA HIS A 139 7.06 9.24 26.54
C HIS A 139 6.71 8.34 27.72
N SER A 140 7.74 7.84 28.40
CA SER A 140 7.48 7.05 29.59
C SER A 140 6.61 7.92 30.49
N SER A 141 5.66 7.32 31.22
CA SER A 141 4.82 8.05 32.16
C SER A 141 5.61 8.80 33.25
N GLU A 142 6.94 8.63 33.30
CA GLU A 142 7.88 9.35 34.14
C GLU A 142 8.33 10.67 33.49
N GLU A 143 8.53 10.74 32.18
CA GLU A 143 8.91 11.99 31.48
C GLU A 143 7.78 13.03 31.52
N TYR A 144 6.52 12.60 31.42
CA TYR A 144 5.37 13.50 31.56
C TYR A 144 5.20 14.06 32.98
N ARG A 145 5.74 13.39 34.00
CA ARG A 145 5.69 13.87 35.39
C ARG A 145 6.73 14.94 35.70
N GLN A 146 7.79 15.04 34.90
CA GLN A 146 8.89 15.98 35.13
C GLN A 146 8.71 17.33 34.42
N SER A 147 7.69 17.48 33.56
CA SER A 147 7.39 18.73 32.84
C SER A 147 6.30 19.60 33.49
N LYS A 148 5.91 19.31 34.74
CA LYS A 148 5.00 20.14 35.55
C LYS A 148 5.67 20.71 36.78
#